data_AF-A0A7V4HDA3-F1
#
_entry.id   AF-A0A7V4HDA3-F1
#
_cell.length_a   1.000
_cell.length_b   1.000
_cell.length_c   1.000
_cell.angle_alpha   90.00
_cell.angle_beta   90.00
_cell.angle_gamma   90.00
#
_symmetry.space_group_name_H-M   'P 1'
#
loop_
_entity.id
_entity.type
_entity.pdbx_description
1 polymer ?
#
loop_
_entity_poly.entity_id
_entity_poly.type
_entity_poly.pdbx_seq_one_letter_code
_entity_poly.pdbx_strand_id
1 'polypeptide(L)'
;MQPNTYTDWQSATDEEILNTDLIIALGLESMSDEEKQEFLAQTTNTVQKATASRVLDQLTHTQKQEFSRLIDQEDASLINQFLLLNVPNFAELLREETITFKRAMLTGMIPG
;
A
#
# COMPACT_ATOMS: atom_id res chain seq x y z
N MET A 1 -30.45 16.81 -1.57
CA MET A 1 -29.85 16.24 -0.34
C MET A 1 -28.37 16.13 -0.61
N GLN A 2 -27.53 16.84 0.13
CA GLN A 2 -26.09 16.63 0.06
C GLN A 2 -25.63 16.24 1.47
N PRO A 3 -25.25 14.97 1.72
CA PRO A 3 -24.45 14.67 2.87
C PRO A 3 -23.01 15.02 2.49
N ASN A 4 -22.63 16.29 2.65
CA ASN A 4 -21.22 16.61 2.78
C ASN A 4 -20.83 16.29 4.23
N THR A 5 -20.73 15.00 4.55
CA THR A 5 -20.12 14.56 5.79
C THR A 5 -18.62 14.67 5.58
N TYR A 6 -17.99 15.64 6.24
CA TYR A 6 -16.57 15.54 6.53
C TYR A 6 -16.37 14.24 7.29
N THR A 7 -15.99 13.16 6.59
CA THR A 7 -15.57 11.94 7.24
C THR A 7 -14.34 12.29 8.03
N ASP A 8 -14.42 12.18 9.36
CA ASP A 8 -13.26 12.31 10.22
C ASP A 8 -12.38 11.07 10.02
N TRP A 9 -11.50 11.14 9.02
CA TRP A 9 -10.59 10.06 8.64
C TRP A 9 -9.58 9.73 9.75
N GLN A 10 -9.44 10.57 10.78
CA GLN A 10 -8.66 10.22 11.97
C GLN A 10 -9.38 9.22 12.87
N SER A 11 -10.72 9.26 12.91
CA SER A 11 -11.56 8.37 13.71
C SER A 11 -12.11 7.18 12.92
N ALA A 12 -11.90 7.15 11.60
CA ALA A 12 -12.34 6.06 10.73
C ALA A 12 -11.62 4.74 11.07
N THR A 13 -12.39 3.65 11.06
CA THR A 13 -11.87 2.30 11.26
C THR A 13 -10.97 1.88 10.09
N ASP A 14 -10.06 0.95 10.36
CA ASP A 14 -9.16 0.41 9.34
C ASP A 14 -9.92 -0.22 8.16
N GLU A 15 -11.07 -0.83 8.44
CA GLU A 15 -11.91 -1.45 7.42
C GLU A 15 -12.57 -0.40 6.50
N GLU A 16 -13.04 0.72 7.07
CA GLU A 16 -13.55 1.85 6.28
C GLU A 16 -12.47 2.42 5.38
N ILE A 17 -11.25 2.57 5.89
CA ILE A 17 -10.11 3.10 5.13
C ILE A 17 -9.72 2.14 4.00
N LEU A 18 -9.64 0.83 4.26
CA LEU A 18 -9.31 -0.16 3.24
C LEU A 18 -10.33 -0.16 2.10
N ASN A 19 -11.61 -0.09 2.43
CA ASN A 19 -12.70 -0.10 1.45
C ASN A 19 -12.94 1.25 0.76
N THR A 20 -12.25 2.32 1.18
CA THR A 20 -12.38 3.64 0.56
C THR A 20 -11.75 3.67 -0.83
N ASP A 21 -12.54 4.13 -1.81
CA ASP A 21 -12.06 4.50 -3.14
C ASP A 21 -11.39 5.89 -3.08
N LEU A 22 -10.07 5.93 -3.29
CA LEU A 22 -9.30 7.17 -3.22
C LEU A 22 -9.65 8.15 -4.34
N ILE A 23 -10.09 7.68 -5.51
CA ILE A 23 -10.46 8.56 -6.63
C ILE A 23 -11.67 9.39 -6.24
N ILE A 24 -12.69 8.75 -5.67
CA ILE A 24 -13.90 9.42 -5.20
C ILE A 24 -13.60 10.28 -3.98
N ALA A 25 -12.92 9.72 -2.98
CA ALA A 25 -12.68 10.39 -1.70
C ALA A 25 -11.81 11.65 -1.83
N LEU A 26 -10.92 11.71 -2.83
CA LEU A 26 -10.08 12.87 -3.11
C LEU A 26 -10.67 13.79 -4.20
N GLY A 27 -11.86 13.50 -4.71
CA GLY A 27 -12.52 14.31 -5.74
C GLY A 27 -11.84 14.28 -7.11
N LEU A 28 -11.14 13.19 -7.43
CA LEU A 28 -10.36 12.99 -8.66
C LEU A 28 -11.19 12.41 -9.82
N GLU A 29 -12.51 12.35 -9.67
CA GLU A 29 -13.42 11.74 -10.65
C GLU A 29 -13.37 12.44 -12.02
N SER A 30 -13.02 13.73 -12.06
CA SER A 30 -12.91 14.52 -13.29
C SER A 30 -11.63 14.26 -14.08
N MET A 31 -10.65 13.55 -13.51
CA MET A 31 -9.43 13.16 -14.23
C MET A 31 -9.77 12.17 -15.35
N SER A 32 -8.96 12.22 -16.41
CA SER A 32 -9.01 11.22 -17.47
C SER A 32 -8.67 9.82 -16.93
N ASP A 33 -9.05 8.78 -17.68
CA ASP A 33 -8.76 7.40 -17.28
C ASP A 33 -7.24 7.17 -17.17
N GLU A 34 -6.45 7.76 -18.06
CA GLU A 34 -4.99 7.70 -18.06
C GLU A 34 -4.40 8.30 -16.79
N GLU A 35 -4.86 9.50 -16.40
CA GLU A 35 -4.44 10.17 -15.18
C GLU A 35 -4.85 9.41 -13.91
N LYS A 36 -6.04 8.79 -13.91
CA LYS A 36 -6.48 7.91 -12.80
C LYS A 36 -5.61 6.67 -12.69
N GLN A 37 -5.27 6.04 -13.82
CA GLN A 37 -4.38 4.88 -13.84
C GLN A 37 -2.98 5.25 -13.33
N GLU A 38 -2.43 6.39 -13.76
CA GLU A 38 -1.14 6.87 -13.30
C GLU A 38 -1.17 7.13 -11.78
N PHE A 39 -2.21 7.81 -11.29
CA PHE A 39 -2.39 8.03 -9.86
C PHE A 39 -2.42 6.69 -9.11
N LEU A 40 -3.25 5.73 -9.52
CA LEU A 40 -3.33 4.42 -8.88
C LEU A 40 -1.99 3.66 -8.90
N ALA A 41 -1.24 3.76 -10.00
CA ALA A 41 0.08 3.16 -10.12
C ALA A 41 1.08 3.78 -9.14
N GLN A 42 1.14 5.10 -9.04
CA GLN A 42 2.01 5.81 -8.09
C GLN A 42 1.65 5.49 -6.62
N THR A 43 0.35 5.43 -6.34
CA THR A 43 -0.21 5.07 -5.04
C THR A 43 0.21 3.66 -4.64
N THR A 44 0.03 2.70 -5.55
CA THR A 44 0.42 1.29 -5.36
C THR A 44 1.93 1.15 -5.17
N ASN A 45 2.73 1.86 -5.97
CA ASN A 45 4.19 1.83 -5.87
C ASN A 45 4.69 2.31 -4.50
N THR A 46 4.07 3.35 -3.95
CA THR A 46 4.42 3.86 -2.62
C THR A 46 4.18 2.83 -1.53
N VAL A 47 2.99 2.20 -1.52
CA VAL A 47 2.66 1.13 -0.56
C VAL A 47 3.60 -0.07 -0.71
N GLN A 48 3.90 -0.47 -1.94
CA GLN A 48 4.83 -1.57 -2.22
C GLN A 48 6.24 -1.28 -1.70
N LYS A 49 6.76 -0.06 -1.89
CA LYS A 49 8.08 0.34 -1.37
C LYS A 49 8.13 0.33 0.15
N ALA A 50 7.11 0.87 0.81
CA ALA A 50 7.03 0.87 2.27
C ALA A 50 6.97 -0.56 2.83
N THR A 51 6.14 -1.41 2.21
CA THR A 51 6.03 -2.83 2.54
C THR A 51 7.36 -3.56 2.33
N ALA A 52 8.03 -3.32 1.20
CA ALA A 52 9.32 -3.91 0.89
C ALA A 52 10.40 -3.51 1.90
N SER A 53 10.41 -2.26 2.36
CA SER A 53 11.33 -1.82 3.42
C SER A 53 11.13 -2.62 4.71
N ARG A 54 9.88 -2.76 5.18
CA ARG A 54 9.58 -3.53 6.40
C ARG A 54 9.84 -5.02 6.25
N VAL A 55 9.61 -5.57 5.06
CA VAL A 55 10.00 -6.94 4.72
C VAL A 55 11.51 -7.10 4.88
N LEU A 56 12.30 -6.21 4.25
CA LEU A 56 13.75 -6.25 4.35
C LEU A 56 14.22 -6.17 5.81
N ASP A 57 13.59 -5.37 6.66
CA ASP A 57 13.97 -5.28 8.08
C ASP A 57 13.79 -6.59 8.86
N GLN A 58 12.94 -7.50 8.40
CA GLN A 58 12.75 -8.82 9.00
C GLN A 58 13.70 -9.89 8.44
N LEU A 59 14.35 -9.63 7.31
CA LEU A 59 15.23 -10.58 6.67
C LEU A 59 16.67 -10.47 7.19
N THR A 60 17.31 -11.62 7.37
CA THR A 60 18.77 -11.72 7.55
C THR A 60 19.51 -11.26 6.30
N HIS A 61 20.81 -10.98 6.44
CA HIS A 61 21.65 -10.57 5.30
C HIS A 61 21.60 -11.56 4.12
N THR A 62 21.68 -12.86 4.39
CA THR A 62 21.60 -13.91 3.36
C THR A 62 20.22 -13.95 2.70
N GLN A 63 19.15 -13.81 3.50
CA GLN A 63 17.77 -13.76 2.98
C GLN A 63 17.54 -12.51 2.12
N LYS A 64 18.14 -11.36 2.44
CA LYS A 64 18.08 -10.15 1.60
C LYS A 64 18.69 -10.37 0.22
N GLN A 65 19.86 -11.01 0.17
CA GLN A 65 20.51 -11.34 -1.11
C GLN A 65 19.65 -12.27 -1.96
N GLU A 66 19.08 -13.30 -1.34
CA GLU A 66 18.17 -14.22 -2.03
C GLU A 66 16.91 -13.51 -2.51
N PHE A 67 16.32 -12.66 -1.67
CA PHE A 67 15.14 -11.87 -2.04
C PHE A 67 15.42 -10.94 -3.23
N SER A 68 16.57 -10.24 -3.26
CA SER A 68 16.98 -9.44 -4.42
C SER A 68 17.12 -10.29 -5.68
N ARG A 69 17.73 -11.48 -5.57
CA ARG A 69 17.86 -12.42 -6.70
C ARG A 69 16.50 -12.86 -7.24
N LEU A 70 15.52 -13.11 -6.35
CA LEU A 70 14.17 -13.51 -6.75
C LEU A 70 13.41 -12.37 -7.44
N ILE A 71 13.59 -11.12 -6.98
CA ILE A 71 13.02 -9.94 -7.62
C ILE A 71 13.59 -9.77 -9.05
N ASP A 72 14.90 -9.91 -9.23
CA ASP A 72 15.55 -9.78 -10.55
C ASP A 72 15.10 -10.87 -11.53
N GLN A 73 14.59 -12.00 -11.03
CA GLN A 73 14.06 -13.09 -11.85
C GLN A 73 12.59 -12.88 -12.25
N GLU A 74 11.93 -11.87 -11.68
CA GLU A 74 10.51 -11.52 -11.92
C GLU A 74 9.55 -12.71 -11.71
N ASP A 75 9.96 -13.74 -10.95
CA ASP A 75 9.14 -14.92 -10.67
C ASP A 75 8.28 -14.66 -9.43
N ALA A 76 7.07 -14.17 -9.69
CA ALA A 76 6.09 -13.87 -8.65
C ALA A 76 5.75 -15.09 -7.76
N SER A 77 5.84 -16.32 -8.29
CA SER A 77 5.54 -17.53 -7.52
C SER A 77 6.64 -17.81 -6.49
N LEU A 78 7.91 -17.69 -6.90
CA LEU A 78 9.05 -17.86 -6.00
C LEU A 78 9.15 -16.74 -4.97
N ILE A 79 8.88 -15.50 -5.37
CA ILE A 79 8.81 -14.35 -4.45
C ILE A 79 7.73 -14.61 -3.38
N ASN A 80 6.53 -15.02 -3.79
CA ASN A 80 5.44 -15.30 -2.85
C ASN A 80 5.79 -16.46 -1.89
N GLN A 81 6.38 -17.54 -2.41
CA GLN A 81 6.82 -18.65 -1.56
C GLN A 81 7.89 -18.21 -0.55
N PHE A 82 8.85 -17.40 -0.98
CA PHE A 82 9.88 -16.85 -0.11
C PHE A 82 9.27 -15.98 1.01
N LEU A 83 8.32 -15.11 0.67
CA LEU A 83 7.64 -14.26 1.64
C LEU A 83 6.84 -15.08 2.66
N LEU A 84 6.11 -16.11 2.22
CA LEU A 84 5.37 -16.99 3.13
C LEU A 84 6.27 -17.74 4.12
N LEU A 85 7.47 -18.12 3.69
CA LEU A 85 8.42 -18.87 4.52
C LEU A 85 9.22 -17.97 5.49
N ASN A 86 9.56 -16.76 5.07
CA ASN A 86 10.50 -15.89 5.80
C ASN A 86 9.83 -14.68 6.45
N VAL A 87 8.61 -14.33 6.06
CA VAL A 87 7.84 -13.17 6.56
C VAL A 87 6.39 -13.62 6.83
N PRO A 88 6.15 -14.37 7.92
CA PRO A 88 4.84 -14.96 8.20
C PRO A 88 3.72 -13.93 8.39
N ASN A 89 4.06 -12.69 8.75
CA ASN A 89 3.12 -11.58 8.91
C ASN A 89 3.02 -10.68 7.65
N PHE A 90 3.50 -11.13 6.48
CA PHE A 90 3.53 -10.31 5.26
C PHE A 90 2.18 -9.67 4.92
N ALA A 91 1.08 -10.43 5.02
CA ALA A 91 -0.26 -9.92 4.74
C ALA A 91 -0.69 -8.80 5.72
N GLU A 92 -0.29 -8.91 6.99
CA GLU A 92 -0.56 -7.86 7.98
C GLU A 92 0.28 -6.61 7.69
N LEU A 93 1.56 -6.76 7.33
CA LEU A 93 2.41 -5.62 6.93
C LEU A 93 1.78 -4.88 5.74
N LEU A 94 1.40 -5.60 4.69
CA LEU A 94 0.79 -4.98 3.51
C LEU A 94 -0.52 -4.26 3.87
N ARG A 95 -1.33 -4.85 4.75
CA ARG A 95 -2.56 -4.23 5.25
C ARG A 95 -2.27 -2.95 6.02
N GLU A 96 -1.32 -2.99 6.96
CA GLU A 96 -0.89 -1.85 7.76
C GLU A 96 -0.35 -0.71 6.89
N GLU A 97 0.50 -1.01 5.91
CA GLU A 97 1.04 0.00 4.99
C GLU A 97 -0.05 0.61 4.11
N THR A 98 -1.00 -0.20 3.64
CA THR A 98 -2.14 0.29 2.86
C THR A 98 -3.02 1.24 3.70
N ILE A 99 -3.34 0.87 4.94
CA ILE A 99 -4.14 1.70 5.86
C ILE A 99 -3.39 3.00 6.16
N THR A 100 -2.12 2.89 6.54
CA THR A 100 -1.27 4.04 6.90
C THR A 100 -1.22 5.03 5.75
N PHE A 101 -0.94 4.54 4.55
CA PHE A 101 -0.90 5.36 3.35
C PHE A 101 -2.26 5.99 3.00
N LYS A 102 -3.35 5.21 3.01
CA LYS A 102 -4.69 5.74 2.68
C LYS A 102 -5.12 6.79 3.70
N ARG A 103 -4.92 6.53 5.00
CA ARG A 103 -5.22 7.47 6.09
C ARG A 103 -4.42 8.76 5.92
N ALA A 104 -3.15 8.66 5.60
CA ALA A 104 -2.28 9.79 5.30
C ALA A 104 -2.82 10.68 4.17
N MET A 105 -3.18 10.07 3.04
CA MET A 105 -3.78 10.78 1.90
C MET A 105 -5.09 11.47 2.27
N LEU A 106 -5.98 10.77 2.98
CA LEU A 106 -7.31 11.26 3.34
C LEU A 106 -7.29 12.37 4.40
N THR A 107 -6.26 12.39 5.25
CA THR A 107 -6.08 13.40 6.31
C THR A 107 -5.15 14.55 5.88
N GLY A 108 -4.51 14.45 4.71
CA GLY A 108 -3.50 15.41 4.24
C GLY A 108 -2.16 15.35 5.00
N MET A 109 -1.96 14.33 5.85
CA MET A 109 -0.67 14.06 6.50
C MET A 109 0.12 13.06 5.66
N ILE A 110 0.99 13.53 4.75
CA ILE A 110 1.92 12.62 4.05
C ILE A 110 3.02 12.20 5.06
N PRO A 111 3.19 10.89 5.36
CA PRO A 111 4.30 10.42 6.17
C PRO A 111 5.60 10.71 5.41
N GLY A 112 6.48 11.48 6.05
CA GLY A 112 7.80 11.83 5.53
C GLY A 112 8.81 10.69 5.62
#